data_AF-N9MMA5-F1
#
_entry.id   AF-N9MMA5-F1
#
_cell.length_a   1.000
_cell.length_b   1.000
_cell.length_c   1.000
_cell.angle_alpha   90.00
_cell.angle_beta   90.00
_cell.angle_gamma   90.00
#
_symmetry.space_group_name_H-M   'P 1'
#
loop_
_entity.id
_entity.type
_entity.pdbx_description
1 polymer ?
#
loop_
_entity_poly.entity_id
_entity_poly.type
_entity_poly.pdbx_seq_one_letter_code
_entity_poly.pdbx_strand_id
1 'polypeptide(L)'
;MKAEQENNIIAKIYDAALLPALWLEVIQDIVQYTQSHSAIFTGLDQFNPAYDFVYTYNIPEESLAAYQEERIRVIDMKLHMPLWNEIDMGEALNQDCRHYADQPRTEQYIFYEKCLKPTGIGYMAGVLLDRGNYRWAVMGLHRAPHTQGFEAAELNFLKRIGIHLRRSLQIHRQISLVQQDNISLYTVLDCLKIGIILLDQDLKLSYSNPLAQSMIEASTCLEMDIHNRLKIPVGDQERLERLLSSALLEETSMPSEIGGVLALQDSKMQ
;
A
#
# COMPACT_ATOMS: atom_id res chain seq x y z
N MET A 1 -7.67 -23.20 -21.24
CA MET A 1 -6.24 -23.02 -20.95
C MET A 1 -5.83 -21.54 -20.86
N LYS A 2 -5.67 -20.76 -21.95
CA LYS A 2 -5.29 -19.32 -21.82
C LYS A 2 -6.29 -18.46 -21.04
N ALA A 3 -7.59 -18.60 -21.30
CA ALA A 3 -8.62 -17.85 -20.55
C ALA A 3 -8.65 -18.21 -19.05
N GLU A 4 -8.36 -19.46 -18.71
CA GLU A 4 -8.29 -19.94 -17.33
C GLU A 4 -7.04 -19.39 -16.62
N GLN A 5 -5.89 -19.36 -17.30
CA GLN A 5 -4.69 -18.70 -16.80
C GLN A 5 -4.93 -17.20 -16.56
N GLU A 6 -5.59 -16.51 -17.50
CA GLU A 6 -5.95 -15.09 -17.34
C GLU A 6 -6.88 -14.87 -16.14
N ASN A 7 -7.91 -15.70 -15.94
CA ASN A 7 -8.78 -15.61 -14.77
C ASN A 7 -8.02 -15.84 -13.45
N ASN A 8 -7.07 -16.78 -13.42
CA ASN A 8 -6.25 -17.03 -12.25
C ASN A 8 -5.35 -15.84 -11.92
N ILE A 9 -4.77 -15.19 -12.94
CA ILE A 9 -4.01 -13.94 -12.78
C ILE A 9 -4.91 -12.86 -12.18
N ILE A 10 -6.15 -12.72 -12.69
CA ILE A 10 -7.11 -11.74 -12.18
C ILE A 10 -7.45 -12.01 -10.71
N ALA A 11 -7.66 -13.26 -10.31
CA ALA A 11 -7.91 -13.60 -8.90
C ALA A 11 -6.73 -13.18 -8.01
N LYS A 12 -5.50 -13.54 -8.40
CA LYS A 12 -4.29 -13.16 -7.66
C LYS A 12 -4.07 -11.65 -7.58
N ILE A 13 -4.47 -10.89 -8.61
CA ILE A 13 -4.42 -9.42 -8.60
C ILE A 13 -5.29 -8.84 -7.46
N TYR A 14 -6.44 -9.46 -7.15
CA TYR A 14 -7.27 -9.03 -6.03
C TYR A 14 -6.71 -9.49 -4.68
N ASP A 15 -6.16 -10.71 -4.60
CA ASP A 15 -5.49 -11.19 -3.39
C ASP A 15 -4.29 -10.30 -3.02
N ALA A 16 -3.50 -9.89 -4.03
CA ALA A 16 -2.35 -9.01 -3.86
C ALA A 16 -2.72 -7.58 -3.45
N ALA A 17 -3.95 -7.13 -3.76
CA ALA A 17 -4.45 -5.84 -3.26
C ALA A 17 -4.59 -5.83 -1.72
N LEU A 18 -4.93 -6.98 -1.15
CA LEU A 18 -5.07 -7.18 0.29
C LEU A 18 -3.74 -7.55 0.95
N LEU A 19 -2.91 -8.34 0.27
CA LEU A 19 -1.64 -8.86 0.73
C LEU A 19 -0.52 -8.49 -0.25
N PRO A 20 0.16 -7.33 -0.08
CA PRO A 20 1.12 -6.81 -1.06
C PRO A 20 2.30 -7.74 -1.37
N ALA A 21 2.63 -8.67 -0.46
CA ALA A 21 3.67 -9.68 -0.69
C ALA A 21 3.40 -10.57 -1.92
N LEU A 22 2.14 -10.71 -2.34
CA LEU A 22 1.73 -11.54 -3.49
C LEU A 22 1.97 -10.88 -4.85
N TRP A 23 2.30 -9.58 -4.91
CA TRP A 23 2.50 -8.88 -6.18
C TRP A 23 3.62 -9.48 -7.04
N LEU A 24 4.66 -10.03 -6.42
CA LEU A 24 5.77 -10.65 -7.16
C LEU A 24 5.29 -11.88 -7.96
N GLU A 25 4.40 -12.69 -7.39
CA GLU A 25 3.82 -13.85 -8.08
C GLU A 25 2.91 -13.42 -9.24
N VAL A 26 2.11 -12.36 -9.03
CA VAL A 26 1.26 -11.79 -10.09
C VAL A 26 2.11 -11.32 -11.27
N ILE A 27 3.22 -10.63 -11.00
CA ILE A 27 4.13 -10.14 -12.04
C ILE A 27 4.75 -11.32 -12.80
N GLN A 28 5.17 -12.38 -12.09
CA GLN A 28 5.72 -13.59 -12.70
C GLN A 28 4.72 -14.25 -13.66
N ASP A 29 3.47 -14.41 -13.22
CA ASP A 29 2.43 -15.02 -14.04
C ASP A 29 2.11 -14.18 -15.28
N ILE A 30 2.10 -12.84 -15.14
CA ILE A 30 1.91 -11.92 -16.27
C ILE A 30 3.07 -12.03 -17.26
N VAL A 31 4.31 -12.01 -16.77
CA VAL A 31 5.52 -12.17 -17.60
C VAL A 31 5.49 -13.50 -18.36
N GLN A 32 5.09 -14.59 -17.71
CA GLN A 32 4.95 -15.89 -18.37
C GLN A 32 3.84 -15.89 -19.42
N TYR A 33 2.67 -15.31 -19.11
CA TYR A 33 1.53 -15.23 -20.02
C TYR A 33 1.87 -14.45 -21.30
N THR A 34 2.60 -13.35 -21.16
CA THR A 34 3.01 -12.48 -22.27
C THR A 34 4.36 -12.87 -22.88
N GLN A 35 4.99 -13.97 -22.44
CA GLN A 35 6.33 -14.37 -22.89
C GLN A 35 7.34 -13.21 -22.84
N SER A 36 7.28 -12.44 -21.76
CA SER A 36 8.20 -11.34 -21.50
C SER A 36 9.46 -11.84 -20.79
N HIS A 37 10.51 -11.02 -20.82
CA HIS A 37 11.77 -11.30 -20.16
C HIS A 37 11.83 -10.71 -18.75
N SER A 38 11.35 -9.48 -18.58
CA SER A 38 11.37 -8.76 -17.31
C SER A 38 10.15 -7.87 -17.19
N ALA A 39 9.89 -7.38 -15.99
CA ALA A 39 8.78 -6.49 -15.70
C ALA A 39 9.10 -5.52 -14.56
N ILE A 40 8.40 -4.39 -14.58
CA ILE A 40 8.35 -3.43 -13.49
C ILE A 40 6.89 -3.05 -13.24
N PHE A 41 6.50 -3.03 -11.98
CA PHE A 41 5.19 -2.56 -11.56
C PHE A 41 5.36 -1.53 -10.47
N THR A 42 4.91 -0.31 -10.75
CA THR A 42 5.13 0.85 -9.91
C THR A 42 3.81 1.53 -9.62
N GLY A 43 3.60 1.88 -8.36
CA GLY A 43 2.53 2.77 -7.89
C GLY A 43 3.13 3.79 -6.94
N LEU A 44 2.90 5.07 -7.23
CA LEU A 44 3.40 6.20 -6.46
C LEU A 44 2.26 7.18 -6.17
N ASP A 45 2.20 7.69 -4.96
CA ASP A 45 1.30 8.74 -4.51
C ASP A 45 2.04 9.63 -3.49
N GLN A 46 2.41 10.84 -3.92
CA GLN A 46 3.21 11.76 -3.09
C GLN A 46 2.49 12.17 -1.79
N PHE A 47 1.15 12.11 -1.76
CA PHE A 47 0.37 12.44 -0.57
C PHE A 47 0.07 11.22 0.30
N ASN A 48 0.37 10.01 -0.18
CA ASN A 48 0.27 8.79 0.59
C ASN A 48 1.49 7.89 0.35
N PRO A 49 2.66 8.21 0.95
CA PRO A 49 3.86 7.40 0.77
C PRO A 49 3.73 5.94 1.24
N ALA A 50 2.76 5.64 2.12
CA ALA A 50 2.47 4.27 2.55
C ALA A 50 1.81 3.42 1.45
N TYR A 51 1.33 4.05 0.37
CA TYR A 51 0.89 3.38 -0.85
C TYR A 51 2.04 3.08 -1.82
N ASP A 52 3.20 3.75 -1.70
CA ASP A 52 4.26 3.65 -2.70
C ASP A 52 4.85 2.25 -2.75
N PHE A 53 4.98 1.71 -3.96
CA PHE A 53 5.67 0.44 -4.20
C PHE A 53 6.36 0.43 -5.57
N VAL A 54 7.43 -0.36 -5.65
CA VAL A 54 8.08 -0.74 -6.89
C VAL A 54 8.40 -2.23 -6.79
N TYR A 55 7.76 -3.04 -7.63
CA TYR A 55 8.07 -4.45 -7.77
C TYR A 55 8.75 -4.68 -9.11
N THR A 56 9.84 -5.43 -9.12
CA THR A 56 10.58 -5.76 -10.32
C THR A 56 10.74 -7.26 -10.45
N TYR A 57 10.77 -7.73 -11.68
CA TYR A 57 11.06 -9.13 -12.00
C TYR A 57 12.14 -9.19 -13.07
N ASN A 58 13.22 -9.90 -12.78
CA ASN A 58 14.35 -10.12 -13.69
C ASN A 58 14.98 -8.82 -14.24
N ILE A 59 15.10 -7.79 -13.38
CA ILE A 59 15.87 -6.58 -13.63
C ILE A 59 17.11 -6.63 -12.73
N PRO A 60 18.33 -6.59 -13.28
CA PRO A 60 19.55 -6.73 -12.50
C PRO A 60 19.78 -5.51 -11.61
N GLU A 61 20.42 -5.75 -10.45
CA GLU A 61 20.70 -4.71 -9.45
C GLU A 61 21.50 -3.53 -10.03
N GLU A 62 22.41 -3.78 -10.97
CA GLU A 62 23.16 -2.71 -11.64
C GLU A 62 22.27 -1.72 -12.41
N SER A 63 21.20 -2.21 -13.05
CA SER A 63 20.24 -1.34 -13.75
C SER A 63 19.35 -0.58 -12.77
N LEU A 64 18.98 -1.21 -11.66
CA LEU A 64 18.23 -0.56 -10.58
C LEU A 64 19.07 0.53 -9.91
N ALA A 65 20.35 0.26 -9.64
CA ALA A 65 21.29 1.22 -9.07
C ALA A 65 21.54 2.40 -10.02
N ALA A 66 21.73 2.15 -11.32
CA ALA A 66 21.84 3.21 -12.32
C ALA A 66 20.60 4.11 -12.34
N TYR A 67 19.40 3.54 -12.15
CA TYR A 67 18.15 4.29 -12.09
C TYR A 67 17.99 5.12 -10.79
N GLN A 68 18.86 4.96 -9.80
CA GLN A 68 18.93 5.87 -8.64
C GLN A 68 19.64 7.19 -8.98
N GLU A 69 20.44 7.22 -10.04
CA GLU A 69 21.08 8.46 -10.51
C GLU A 69 20.04 9.43 -11.08
N GLU A 70 19.98 10.66 -10.54
CA GLU A 70 19.02 11.69 -10.97
C GLU A 70 19.06 11.93 -12.49
N ARG A 71 20.27 11.95 -13.06
CA ARG A 71 20.46 12.12 -14.50
C ARG A 71 19.73 11.05 -15.32
N ILE A 72 19.76 9.79 -14.88
CA ILE A 72 19.12 8.68 -15.58
C ILE A 72 17.61 8.79 -15.49
N ARG A 73 17.07 9.16 -14.33
CA ARG A 73 15.63 9.42 -14.16
C ARG A 73 15.13 10.56 -15.04
N VAL A 74 15.89 11.65 -15.14
CA VAL A 74 15.55 12.78 -16.02
C VAL A 74 15.57 12.36 -17.49
N ILE A 75 16.55 11.55 -17.91
CA ILE A 75 16.59 11.01 -19.27
C ILE A 75 15.38 10.11 -19.53
N ASP A 76 15.08 9.16 -18.65
CA ASP A 76 13.90 8.29 -18.77
C ASP A 76 12.61 9.10 -18.91
N MET A 77 12.44 10.09 -18.04
CA MET A 77 11.28 11.00 -18.05
C MET A 77 11.15 11.73 -19.39
N LYS A 78 12.24 12.28 -19.93
CA LYS A 78 12.22 12.97 -21.23
C LYS A 78 11.89 12.04 -22.39
N LEU A 79 12.42 10.82 -22.36
CA LEU A 79 12.24 9.85 -23.44
C LEU A 79 10.84 9.22 -23.43
N HIS A 80 10.33 8.87 -22.26
CA HIS A 80 9.17 7.99 -22.15
C HIS A 80 7.91 8.66 -21.58
N MET A 81 7.98 9.76 -20.82
CA MET A 81 6.76 10.47 -20.41
C MET A 81 5.91 10.99 -21.57
N PRO A 82 6.48 11.51 -22.69
CA PRO A 82 5.67 11.91 -23.84
C PRO A 82 4.82 10.75 -24.37
N LEU A 83 5.39 9.54 -24.44
CA LEU A 83 4.68 8.33 -24.88
C LEU A 83 3.50 8.01 -23.96
N TRP A 84 3.68 8.14 -22.65
CA TRP A 84 2.61 7.92 -21.69
C TRP A 84 1.54 9.03 -21.69
N ASN A 85 1.90 10.24 -22.08
CA ASN A 85 0.95 11.36 -22.18
C ASN A 85 0.03 11.25 -23.40
N GLU A 86 0.49 10.55 -24.45
CA GLU A 86 -0.28 10.34 -25.68
C GLU A 86 -1.33 9.22 -25.56
N ILE A 87 -1.27 8.40 -24.50
CA ILE A 87 -2.25 7.33 -24.29
C ILE A 87 -3.25 7.66 -23.18
N ASP A 88 -4.44 7.08 -23.33
CA ASP A 88 -5.49 7.15 -22.33
C ASP A 88 -5.27 6.15 -21.18
N MET A 89 -5.90 6.44 -20.06
CA MET A 89 -5.89 5.58 -18.88
C MET A 89 -6.43 4.17 -19.20
N GLY A 90 -5.60 3.15 -18.96
CA GLY A 90 -5.91 1.75 -19.25
C GLY A 90 -5.53 1.29 -20.66
N GLU A 91 -5.05 2.19 -21.51
CA GLU A 91 -4.44 1.82 -22.79
C GLU A 91 -3.04 1.26 -22.61
N ALA A 92 -2.61 0.47 -23.60
CA ALA A 92 -1.30 -0.16 -23.61
C ALA A 92 -0.36 0.55 -24.60
N LEU A 93 0.82 0.92 -24.11
CA LEU A 93 1.96 1.39 -24.89
C LEU A 93 2.72 0.21 -25.48
N ASN A 94 3.30 0.40 -26.66
CA ASN A 94 4.26 -0.50 -27.28
C ASN A 94 5.39 0.31 -27.90
N GLN A 95 6.65 -0.02 -27.56
CA GLN A 95 7.82 0.74 -27.96
C GLN A 95 8.96 -0.20 -28.39
N ASP A 96 9.50 0.06 -29.57
CA ASP A 96 10.76 -0.55 -30.04
C ASP A 96 11.92 0.36 -29.62
N CYS A 97 12.82 -0.14 -28.77
CA CYS A 97 13.95 0.60 -28.23
C CYS A 97 15.28 0.17 -28.85
N ARG A 98 15.29 -0.78 -29.81
CA ARG A 98 16.54 -1.34 -30.36
C ARG A 98 17.41 -0.27 -30.99
N HIS A 99 16.78 0.71 -31.62
CA HIS A 99 17.45 1.84 -32.26
C HIS A 99 18.23 2.74 -31.28
N TYR A 100 18.04 2.64 -29.97
CA TYR A 100 18.82 3.40 -28.98
C TYR A 100 20.30 3.00 -28.98
N ALA A 101 20.60 1.73 -29.32
CA ALA A 101 21.96 1.22 -29.41
C ALA A 101 22.78 1.89 -30.55
N ASP A 102 22.10 2.38 -31.58
CA ASP A 102 22.72 2.93 -32.80
C ASP A 102 22.95 4.45 -32.73
N GLN A 103 22.66 5.10 -31.59
CA GLN A 103 22.69 6.57 -31.44
C GLN A 103 23.76 7.05 -30.44
N PRO A 104 25.06 6.79 -30.67
CA PRO A 104 26.11 7.13 -29.71
C PRO A 104 26.09 8.62 -29.36
N ARG A 105 26.37 8.93 -28.08
CA ARG A 105 26.40 10.30 -27.50
C ARG A 105 25.04 11.00 -27.34
N THR A 106 23.93 10.29 -27.54
CA THR A 106 22.57 10.81 -27.26
C THR A 106 22.08 10.40 -25.87
N GLU A 107 21.01 11.03 -25.39
CA GLU A 107 20.32 10.62 -24.16
C GLU A 107 19.76 9.19 -24.28
N GLN A 108 19.26 8.81 -25.46
CA GLN A 108 18.80 7.44 -25.77
C GLN A 108 19.90 6.40 -25.53
N TYR A 109 21.10 6.65 -26.05
CA TYR A 109 22.22 5.73 -25.89
C TYR A 109 22.72 5.63 -24.45
N ILE A 110 22.71 6.74 -23.71
CA ILE A 110 23.03 6.73 -22.28
C ILE A 110 22.05 5.84 -21.51
N PHE A 111 20.75 6.00 -21.78
CA PHE A 111 19.71 5.16 -21.17
C PHE A 111 19.85 3.69 -21.58
N TYR A 112 20.15 3.44 -22.85
CA TYR A 112 20.40 2.08 -23.35
C TYR A 112 21.57 1.41 -22.62
N GLU A 113 22.75 2.04 -22.58
CA GLU A 113 23.93 1.44 -21.95
C GLU A 113 23.74 1.20 -20.44
N LYS A 114 23.00 2.08 -19.75
CA LYS A 114 22.84 2.03 -18.30
C LYS A 114 21.67 1.18 -17.81
N CYS A 115 20.59 1.08 -18.59
CA CYS A 115 19.35 0.45 -18.13
C CYS A 115 18.89 -0.68 -19.07
N LEU A 116 18.83 -0.43 -20.38
CA LEU A 116 18.25 -1.42 -21.31
C LEU A 116 19.21 -2.58 -21.60
N LYS A 117 20.47 -2.29 -21.90
CA LYS A 117 21.49 -3.28 -22.26
C LYS A 117 21.78 -4.28 -21.13
N PRO A 118 22.01 -3.86 -19.86
CA PRO A 118 22.29 -4.82 -18.80
C PRO A 118 21.06 -5.69 -18.47
N THR A 119 19.85 -5.13 -18.62
CA THR A 119 18.58 -5.86 -18.48
C THR A 119 18.22 -6.67 -19.74
N GLY A 120 18.96 -6.54 -20.84
CA GLY A 120 18.68 -7.23 -22.10
C GLY A 120 17.39 -6.79 -22.80
N ILE A 121 16.96 -5.53 -22.67
CA ILE A 121 15.71 -5.00 -23.21
C ILE A 121 15.90 -4.48 -24.63
N GLY A 122 15.03 -4.92 -25.55
CA GLY A 122 14.89 -4.38 -26.91
C GLY A 122 13.49 -3.85 -27.23
N TYR A 123 12.46 -4.40 -26.58
CA TYR A 123 11.08 -3.92 -26.70
C TYR A 123 10.48 -3.68 -25.34
N MET A 124 9.64 -2.66 -25.24
CA MET A 124 8.88 -2.33 -24.05
C MET A 124 7.39 -2.30 -24.40
N ALA A 125 6.57 -2.88 -23.55
CA ALA A 125 5.14 -2.63 -23.52
C ALA A 125 4.75 -2.22 -22.11
N GLY A 126 3.61 -1.57 -21.97
CA GLY A 126 3.09 -1.35 -20.63
C GLY A 126 1.71 -0.75 -20.65
N VAL A 127 1.06 -0.74 -19.49
CA VAL A 127 -0.29 -0.21 -19.32
C VAL A 127 -0.26 0.92 -18.30
N LEU A 128 -0.92 2.03 -18.64
CA LEU A 128 -1.08 3.17 -17.73
C LEU A 128 -2.24 2.89 -16.77
N LEU A 129 -1.96 2.87 -15.47
CA LEU A 129 -2.89 2.45 -14.44
C LEU A 129 -3.39 3.61 -13.58
N ASP A 130 -2.54 4.60 -13.30
CA ASP A 130 -2.94 5.85 -12.64
C ASP A 130 -2.12 7.03 -13.17
N ARG A 131 -2.78 8.17 -13.31
CA ARG A 131 -2.17 9.44 -13.72
C ARG A 131 -2.90 10.58 -13.04
N GLY A 132 -2.15 11.37 -12.26
CA GLY A 132 -2.57 12.64 -11.71
C GLY A 132 -1.35 13.51 -11.41
N ASN A 133 -1.58 14.72 -10.91
CA ASN A 133 -0.50 15.68 -10.67
C ASN A 133 0.55 15.19 -9.65
N TYR A 134 0.15 14.29 -8.74
CA TYR A 134 0.96 13.81 -7.62
C TYR A 134 0.90 12.29 -7.45
N ARG A 135 0.34 11.59 -8.44
CA ARG A 135 0.16 10.14 -8.41
C ARG A 135 0.39 9.53 -9.78
N TRP A 136 0.97 8.35 -9.77
CA TRP A 136 1.38 7.65 -10.97
C TRP A 136 1.38 6.15 -10.75
N ALA A 137 0.83 5.37 -11.67
CA ALA A 137 0.99 3.93 -11.64
C ALA A 137 1.07 3.35 -13.06
N VAL A 138 2.02 2.45 -13.26
CA VAL A 138 2.26 1.77 -14.54
C VAL A 138 2.72 0.35 -14.30
N MET A 139 2.35 -0.54 -15.22
CA MET A 139 3.00 -1.84 -15.35
C MET A 139 3.74 -1.90 -16.69
N GLY A 140 5.05 -2.09 -16.63
CA GLY A 140 5.93 -2.25 -17.78
C GLY A 140 6.39 -3.70 -17.93
N LEU A 141 6.43 -4.17 -19.17
CA LEU A 141 6.93 -5.47 -19.59
C LEU A 141 7.99 -5.27 -20.64
N HIS A 142 9.02 -6.12 -20.62
CA HIS A 142 10.13 -6.00 -21.55
C HIS A 142 10.43 -7.32 -22.25
N ARG A 143 10.89 -7.24 -23.49
CA ARG A 143 11.35 -8.37 -24.30
C ARG A 143 12.73 -8.09 -24.88
N ALA A 144 13.48 -9.15 -25.12
CA ALA A 144 14.84 -9.07 -25.62
C ALA A 144 14.89 -8.67 -27.12
N PRO A 145 15.97 -8.02 -27.58
CA PRO A 145 16.07 -7.47 -28.94
C PRO A 145 16.01 -8.53 -30.05
N HIS A 146 16.35 -9.78 -29.75
CA HIS A 146 16.35 -10.91 -30.68
C HIS A 146 15.02 -11.69 -30.68
N THR A 147 14.00 -11.21 -29.95
CA THR A 147 12.66 -11.79 -29.92
C THR A 147 11.69 -10.99 -30.78
N GLN A 148 10.47 -11.50 -30.96
CA GLN A 148 9.38 -10.75 -31.57
C GLN A 148 8.85 -9.70 -30.59
N GLY A 149 8.63 -8.47 -31.07
CA GLY A 149 7.99 -7.41 -30.31
C GLY A 149 6.57 -7.78 -29.88
N PHE A 150 5.96 -6.95 -29.03
CA PHE A 150 4.60 -7.19 -28.55
C PHE A 150 3.57 -7.01 -29.66
N GLU A 151 2.62 -7.93 -29.77
CA GLU A 151 1.56 -7.89 -30.78
C GLU A 151 0.22 -7.50 -30.14
N ALA A 152 -0.80 -7.37 -30.99
CA ALA A 152 -2.15 -7.00 -30.55
C ALA A 152 -2.71 -7.95 -29.48
N ALA A 153 -2.34 -9.23 -29.49
CA ALA A 153 -2.81 -10.20 -28.52
C ALA A 153 -2.32 -9.86 -27.09
N GLU A 154 -1.03 -9.58 -26.91
CA GLU A 154 -0.46 -9.22 -25.61
C GLU A 154 -0.91 -7.83 -25.15
N LEU A 155 -0.97 -6.86 -26.08
CA LEU A 155 -1.44 -5.52 -25.75
C LEU A 155 -2.92 -5.53 -25.32
N ASN A 156 -3.76 -6.30 -26.00
CA ASN A 156 -5.16 -6.47 -25.60
C ASN A 156 -5.29 -7.20 -24.26
N PHE A 157 -4.40 -8.15 -23.96
CA PHE A 157 -4.35 -8.77 -22.64
C PHE A 157 -3.98 -7.74 -21.56
N LEU A 158 -2.92 -6.95 -21.76
CA LEU A 158 -2.53 -5.86 -20.85
C LEU A 158 -3.67 -4.88 -20.56
N LYS A 159 -4.44 -4.50 -21.59
CA LYS A 159 -5.61 -3.64 -21.42
C LYS A 159 -6.68 -4.29 -20.54
N ARG A 160 -6.98 -5.58 -20.74
CA ARG A 160 -7.96 -6.32 -19.94
C ARG A 160 -7.53 -6.47 -18.48
N ILE A 161 -6.30 -6.94 -18.23
CA ILE A 161 -5.79 -7.04 -16.85
C ILE A 161 -5.58 -5.67 -16.21
N GLY A 162 -5.30 -4.63 -17.00
CA GLY A 162 -5.18 -3.25 -16.54
C GLY A 162 -6.45 -2.75 -15.84
N ILE A 163 -7.64 -3.20 -16.24
CA ILE A 163 -8.88 -2.89 -15.53
C ILE A 163 -8.83 -3.41 -14.09
N HIS A 164 -8.35 -4.64 -13.90
CA HIS A 164 -8.28 -5.29 -12.58
C HIS A 164 -7.15 -4.71 -11.74
N LEU A 165 -5.97 -4.48 -12.32
CA LEU A 165 -4.85 -3.83 -11.66
C LEU A 165 -5.26 -2.46 -11.11
N ARG A 166 -5.94 -1.62 -11.90
CA ARG A 166 -6.43 -0.31 -11.44
C ARG A 166 -7.37 -0.43 -10.24
N ARG A 167 -8.32 -1.36 -10.29
CA ARG A 167 -9.26 -1.59 -9.18
C ARG A 167 -8.53 -2.07 -7.92
N SER A 168 -7.58 -3.00 -8.07
CA SER A 168 -6.75 -3.47 -6.97
C SER A 168 -5.90 -2.37 -6.36
N LEU A 169 -5.35 -1.46 -7.16
CA LEU A 169 -4.61 -0.30 -6.65
C LEU A 169 -5.50 0.67 -5.88
N GLN A 170 -6.75 0.87 -6.31
CA GLN A 170 -7.71 1.66 -5.54
C GLN A 170 -8.02 1.00 -4.19
N ILE A 171 -8.23 -0.32 -4.15
CA ILE A 171 -8.45 -1.08 -2.92
C ILE A 171 -7.24 -0.96 -1.99
N HIS A 172 -6.04 -1.24 -2.53
CA HIS A 172 -4.78 -1.15 -1.78
C HIS A 172 -4.61 0.24 -1.16
N ARG A 173 -4.87 1.30 -1.93
CA ARG A 173 -4.81 2.69 -1.43
C ARG A 173 -5.79 2.94 -0.28
N GLN A 174 -7.04 2.48 -0.38
CA GLN A 174 -8.00 2.63 0.72
C GLN A 174 -7.53 1.90 1.99
N ILE A 175 -6.96 0.70 1.83
CA ILE A 175 -6.40 -0.07 2.95
C ILE A 175 -5.20 0.66 3.57
N SER A 176 -4.27 1.17 2.77
CA SER A 176 -3.11 1.93 3.26
C SER A 176 -3.55 3.19 4.02
N LEU A 177 -4.58 3.91 3.54
CA LEU A 177 -5.14 5.07 4.24
C LEU A 177 -5.74 4.69 5.60
N VAL A 178 -6.56 3.63 5.65
CA VAL A 178 -7.16 3.16 6.91
C VAL A 178 -6.10 2.69 7.92
N GLN A 179 -5.05 2.01 7.45
CA GLN A 179 -3.92 1.62 8.30
C GLN A 179 -3.17 2.84 8.83
N GLN A 180 -2.95 3.86 8.00
CA GLN A 180 -2.26 5.09 8.38
C GLN A 180 -3.07 5.95 9.36
N ASP A 181 -4.38 6.06 9.18
CA ASP A 181 -5.28 6.77 10.12
C ASP A 181 -5.26 6.11 11.50
N ASN A 182 -5.32 4.77 11.56
CA ASN A 182 -5.20 4.03 12.82
C ASN A 182 -3.86 4.29 13.53
N ILE A 183 -2.74 4.24 12.80
CA ILE A 183 -1.41 4.49 13.38
C ILE A 183 -1.30 5.95 13.87
N SER A 184 -1.82 6.91 13.11
CA SER A 184 -1.73 8.34 13.44
C SER A 184 -2.58 8.70 14.66
N LEU A 185 -3.78 8.12 14.80
CA LEU A 185 -4.62 8.29 15.97
C LEU A 185 -3.92 7.81 17.25
N TYR A 186 -3.35 6.61 17.25
CA TYR A 186 -2.65 6.08 18.42
C TYR A 186 -1.37 6.86 18.75
N THR A 187 -0.63 7.32 17.73
CA THR A 187 0.60 8.11 17.94
C THR A 187 0.31 9.45 18.64
N VAL A 188 -0.82 10.10 18.34
CA VAL A 188 -1.25 11.32 19.04
C VAL A 188 -1.63 11.01 20.49
N LEU A 189 -2.35 9.91 20.74
CA LEU A 189 -2.75 9.49 22.07
C LEU A 189 -1.55 9.08 22.95
N ASP A 190 -0.50 8.50 22.35
CA ASP A 190 0.76 8.15 23.02
C ASP A 190 1.52 9.39 23.52
N CYS A 191 1.38 10.54 22.84
CA CYS A 191 2.06 11.79 23.22
C CYS A 191 1.38 12.54 24.37
N LEU A 192 0.18 12.13 24.79
CA LEU A 192 -0.58 12.80 25.84
C LEU A 192 -0.07 12.42 27.23
N LYS A 193 0.07 13.41 28.12
CA LYS A 193 0.49 13.21 29.53
C LYS A 193 -0.65 12.71 30.43
N ILE A 194 -1.67 12.10 29.86
CA ILE A 194 -2.83 11.54 30.56
C ILE A 194 -2.96 10.09 30.10
N GLY A 195 -3.25 9.18 31.02
CA GLY A 195 -3.55 7.78 30.68
C GLY A 195 -4.87 7.70 29.91
N ILE A 196 -4.85 7.10 28.73
CA ILE A 196 -6.02 6.93 27.87
C ILE A 196 -6.29 5.44 27.66
N ILE A 197 -7.55 5.06 27.84
CA ILE A 197 -8.07 3.72 27.60
C ILE A 197 -9.30 3.86 26.72
N LEU A 198 -9.32 3.15 25.60
CA LEU A 198 -10.44 3.07 24.68
C LEU A 198 -11.09 1.70 24.82
N LEU A 199 -12.40 1.68 24.99
CA LEU A 199 -13.20 0.46 25.03
C LEU A 199 -14.08 0.37 23.78
N ASP A 200 -14.34 -0.86 23.32
CA ASP A 200 -15.30 -1.14 22.27
C ASP A 200 -16.75 -1.16 22.80
N GLN A 201 -17.70 -1.41 21.90
CA GLN A 201 -19.14 -1.53 22.22
C GLN A 201 -19.48 -2.66 23.21
N ASP A 202 -18.59 -3.65 23.37
CA ASP A 202 -18.73 -4.75 24.34
C ASP A 202 -18.05 -4.43 25.70
N LEU A 203 -17.58 -3.18 25.87
CA LEU A 203 -16.76 -2.68 26.98
C LEU A 203 -15.42 -3.41 27.14
N LYS A 204 -14.87 -3.94 26.05
CA LYS A 204 -13.55 -4.58 26.04
C LYS A 204 -12.49 -3.58 25.61
N LEU A 205 -11.28 -3.73 26.15
CA LEU A 205 -10.14 -2.91 25.79
C LEU A 205 -9.84 -2.98 24.28
N SER A 206 -10.01 -1.85 23.60
CA SER A 206 -9.61 -1.68 22.19
C SER A 206 -8.21 -1.08 22.08
N TYR A 207 -7.82 -0.20 23.01
CA TYR A 207 -6.50 0.43 23.05
C TYR A 207 -6.21 1.05 24.42
N SER A 208 -4.94 1.13 24.79
CA SER A 208 -4.45 1.90 25.93
C SER A 208 -3.12 2.55 25.57
N ASN A 209 -2.92 3.82 25.91
CA ASN A 209 -1.62 4.46 25.71
C ASN A 209 -0.58 3.96 26.74
N PRO A 210 0.74 4.11 26.48
CA PRO A 210 1.79 3.62 27.37
C PRO A 210 1.69 4.14 28.81
N LEU A 211 1.20 5.37 28.99
CA LEU A 211 0.99 5.95 30.32
C LEU A 211 -0.15 5.23 31.06
N ALA A 212 -1.29 4.94 30.42
CA ALA A 212 -2.37 4.16 31.03
C ALA A 212 -1.91 2.75 31.41
N GLN A 213 -1.15 2.09 30.53
CA GLN A 213 -0.57 0.77 30.82
C GLN A 213 0.31 0.81 32.07
N SER A 214 1.23 1.78 32.11
CA SER A 214 2.13 1.96 33.25
C SER A 214 1.37 2.26 34.54
N MET A 215 0.28 3.04 34.47
CA MET A 215 -0.58 3.35 35.61
C MET A 215 -1.37 2.13 36.11
N ILE A 216 -1.88 1.30 35.20
CA ILE A 216 -2.57 0.04 35.55
C ILE A 216 -1.58 -0.91 36.22
N GLU A 217 -0.39 -1.10 35.65
CA GLU A 217 0.64 -1.99 36.19
C GLU A 217 1.16 -1.54 37.57
N ALA A 218 1.25 -0.22 37.79
CA ALA A 218 1.74 0.35 39.04
C ALA A 218 0.68 0.47 40.14
N SER A 219 -0.62 0.35 39.81
CA SER A 219 -1.70 0.59 40.75
C SER A 219 -2.45 -0.70 41.16
N THR A 220 -3.16 -0.65 42.28
CA THR A 220 -4.13 -1.71 42.64
C THR A 220 -5.58 -1.30 42.46
N CYS A 221 -5.79 -0.10 41.90
CA CYS A 221 -7.11 0.50 41.76
C CYS A 221 -7.87 0.03 40.53
N LEU A 222 -7.15 -0.38 39.47
CA LEU A 222 -7.73 -0.70 38.18
C LEU A 222 -7.02 -1.93 37.63
N GLU A 223 -7.77 -2.92 37.18
CA GLU A 223 -7.24 -4.13 36.56
C GLU A 223 -8.04 -4.50 35.31
N MET A 224 -7.48 -5.43 34.53
CA MET A 224 -8.14 -6.06 33.40
C MET A 224 -8.53 -7.48 33.79
N ASP A 225 -9.79 -7.84 33.60
CA ASP A 225 -10.23 -9.23 33.77
C ASP A 225 -9.78 -10.12 32.60
N ILE A 226 -10.03 -11.43 32.71
CA ILE A 226 -9.69 -12.42 31.68
C ILE A 226 -10.40 -12.22 30.33
N HIS A 227 -11.41 -11.36 30.28
CA HIS A 227 -12.16 -11.00 29.07
C HIS A 227 -11.77 -9.61 28.54
N ASN A 228 -10.68 -9.03 29.05
CA ASN A 228 -10.20 -7.69 28.72
C ASN A 228 -11.22 -6.59 29.05
N ARG A 229 -11.94 -6.70 30.17
CA ARG A 229 -12.79 -5.62 30.69
C ARG A 229 -12.15 -4.94 31.89
N LEU A 230 -12.39 -3.63 32.02
CA LEU A 230 -11.93 -2.86 33.18
C LEU A 230 -12.67 -3.29 34.45
N LYS A 231 -11.92 -3.54 35.51
CA LYS A 231 -12.42 -3.83 36.85
C LYS A 231 -11.71 -2.96 37.88
N ILE A 232 -12.45 -2.62 38.94
CA ILE A 232 -11.91 -2.01 40.15
C ILE A 232 -11.94 -3.08 41.23
N PRO A 233 -10.78 -3.57 41.69
CA PRO A 233 -10.72 -4.63 42.71
C PRO A 233 -11.27 -4.19 44.07
N VAL A 234 -11.18 -2.90 44.40
CA VAL A 234 -11.53 -2.34 45.71
C VAL A 234 -12.55 -1.21 45.58
N GLY A 235 -13.82 -1.52 45.90
CA GLY A 235 -14.91 -0.53 45.95
C GLY A 235 -15.34 0.05 44.59
N ASP A 236 -16.51 0.68 44.52
CA ASP A 236 -16.98 1.47 43.37
C ASP A 236 -17.11 0.79 41.98
N GLN A 237 -16.99 -0.55 41.88
CA GLN A 237 -17.23 -1.30 40.63
C GLN A 237 -18.62 -1.01 40.02
N GLU A 238 -19.69 -1.01 40.83
CA GLU A 238 -21.04 -0.66 40.38
C GLU A 238 -21.14 0.78 39.87
N ARG A 239 -20.30 1.68 40.38
CA ARG A 239 -20.27 3.06 39.92
C ARG A 239 -19.55 3.16 38.57
N LEU A 240 -18.42 2.47 38.39
CA LEU A 240 -17.75 2.36 37.09
C LEU A 240 -18.69 1.77 36.03
N GLU A 241 -19.37 0.67 36.33
CA GLU A 241 -20.30 0.03 35.40
C GLU A 241 -21.45 0.96 34.98
N ARG A 242 -21.98 1.77 35.90
CA ARG A 242 -22.98 2.79 35.57
C ARG A 242 -22.43 3.87 34.64
N LEU A 243 -21.21 4.36 34.88
CA LEU A 243 -20.57 5.37 34.03
C LEU A 243 -20.26 4.83 32.63
N LEU A 244 -19.81 3.57 32.53
CA LEU A 244 -19.57 2.91 31.25
C LEU A 244 -20.86 2.65 30.49
N SER A 245 -21.91 2.20 31.19
CA SER A 245 -23.22 1.94 30.58
C SER A 245 -23.90 3.22 30.09
N SER A 246 -23.75 4.34 30.81
CA SER A 246 -24.28 5.63 30.35
C SER A 246 -23.57 6.16 29.11
N ALA A 247 -22.30 5.78 28.90
CA ALA A 247 -21.55 6.12 27.69
C ALA A 247 -21.94 5.29 26.44
N LEU A 248 -22.62 4.15 26.61
CA LEU A 248 -23.10 3.29 25.51
C LEU A 248 -24.50 3.67 25.01
N LEU A 249 -25.29 4.41 25.78
CA LEU A 249 -26.69 4.72 25.44
C LEU A 249 -26.76 5.91 24.49
N GLU A 250 -27.02 5.65 23.20
CA GLU A 250 -27.37 6.68 22.22
C GLU A 250 -28.71 7.35 22.59
N GLU A 251 -28.62 8.64 22.93
CA GLU A 251 -29.58 9.74 22.71
C GLU A 251 -31.10 9.42 22.75
N THR A 252 -31.54 8.52 23.62
CA THR A 252 -32.96 8.20 23.79
C THR A 252 -33.41 8.49 25.21
N SER A 253 -33.99 9.69 25.35
CA SER A 253 -34.81 10.21 26.45
C SER A 253 -34.12 10.56 27.78
N MET A 254 -34.02 11.88 28.01
CA MET A 254 -33.58 12.64 29.20
C MET A 254 -32.09 13.02 29.23
N PRO A 255 -31.73 14.23 29.73
CA PRO A 255 -30.35 14.66 29.85
C PRO A 255 -29.69 13.97 31.06
N SER A 256 -29.37 12.69 30.93
CA SER A 256 -28.44 12.05 31.86
C SER A 256 -27.01 12.40 31.45
N GLU A 257 -26.17 12.81 32.40
CA GLU A 257 -24.75 13.05 32.13
C GLU A 257 -24.12 11.78 31.53
N ILE A 258 -23.57 11.91 30.32
CA ILE A 258 -22.87 10.82 29.61
C ILE A 258 -21.49 10.66 30.25
N GLY A 259 -21.18 9.44 30.73
CA GLY A 259 -19.95 9.19 31.47
C GLY A 259 -19.89 9.92 32.81
N GLY A 260 -18.69 10.30 33.25
CA GLY A 260 -18.46 11.05 34.49
C GLY A 260 -17.07 10.84 35.08
N VAL A 261 -16.86 11.34 36.30
CA VAL A 261 -15.59 11.23 37.02
C VAL A 261 -15.71 10.23 38.16
N LEU A 262 -14.73 9.32 38.25
CA LEU A 262 -14.56 8.39 39.36
C LEU A 262 -13.17 8.58 39.95
N ALA A 263 -13.12 8.94 41.23
CA ALA A 263 -11.88 9.02 41.97
C ALA A 263 -11.55 7.64 42.54
N LEU A 264 -10.35 7.13 42.26
CA LEU A 264 -9.83 5.88 42.82
C LEU A 264 -8.67 6.20 43.75
N GLN A 265 -8.57 5.47 44.86
CA GLN A 265 -7.57 5.74 45.89
C GLN A 265 -6.69 4.51 46.09
N ASP A 266 -5.41 4.65 45.76
CA ASP A 266 -4.46 3.54 45.86
C ASP A 266 -3.90 3.42 47.28
N SER A 267 -4.09 2.26 47.89
CA SER A 267 -3.56 1.95 49.21
C SER A 267 -2.05 1.63 49.20
N LYS A 268 -1.42 1.48 48.02
CA LYS A 268 0.03 1.26 47.87
C LYS A 268 0.88 2.52 47.67
N MET A 269 0.29 3.70 47.44
CA MET A 269 1.03 4.96 47.20
C MET A 269 1.15 5.87 48.44
N GLN A 270 1.11 5.27 49.65
CA GLN A 270 1.50 5.93 50.91
C GLN A 270 2.92 5.59 51.31
#